data_AF-A0A9E3HA63-F1
#
_entry.id   AF-A0A9E3HA63-F1
#
_cell.length_a   1.000
_cell.length_b   1.000
_cell.length_c   1.000
_cell.angle_alpha   90.00
_cell.angle_beta   90.00
_cell.angle_gamma   90.00
#
_symmetry.space_group_name_H-M   'P 1'
#
loop_
_entity.id
_entity.type
_entity.pdbx_description
1 polymer ?
#
loop_
_entity_poly.entity_id
_entity_poly.type
_entity_poly.pdbx_seq_one_letter_code
_entity_poly.pdbx_strand_id
1 'polypeptide(L)'
;MKKIIFLSIPLSFLIILPAMADIGQVWTDFQSYATDLQNYLRNNLTETLQPLESETQSAIDSSTGELNIPNPNAAGEIIRDGTIWYYTSGDKFDNNSTVRANLVSNEINRLITRGAASGLLGTNGQLRLKTKLEETERTLEEIAKSSEETDQESQDLLDQATALIPEDAKDPINKILAILGANQGILQQQGIRIQREDLKISGENLSQTIQTNQFLQYSNLNLTNISQQVEENNRARRVDNSTEASRLLRNTSQVDLFGRAFEQ
;
A
#
# COMPACT_ATOMS: atom_id res chain seq x y z
N MET A 1 -60.88 -3.44 30.19
CA MET A 1 -59.65 -2.64 30.05
C MET A 1 -58.61 -3.48 29.32
N LYS A 2 -58.42 -3.26 28.01
CA LYS A 2 -57.46 -3.99 27.18
C LYS A 2 -56.16 -3.18 27.12
N LYS A 3 -55.04 -3.80 27.54
CA LYS A 3 -53.71 -3.19 27.55
C LYS A 3 -53.15 -3.18 26.13
N ILE A 4 -52.93 -2.01 25.57
CA ILE A 4 -52.16 -1.81 24.34
C ILE A 4 -50.70 -1.74 24.78
N ILE A 5 -49.93 -2.78 24.48
CA ILE A 5 -48.48 -2.80 24.69
C ILE A 5 -47.87 -2.06 23.50
N PHE A 6 -47.36 -0.87 23.75
CA PHE A 6 -46.50 -0.14 22.83
C PHE A 6 -45.21 -0.95 22.60
N LEU A 7 -45.07 -1.51 21.40
CA LEU A 7 -43.78 -2.00 20.89
C LEU A 7 -43.12 -0.87 20.10
N SER A 8 -42.67 0.18 20.78
CA SER A 8 -41.80 1.19 20.20
C SER A 8 -40.37 0.93 20.64
N ILE A 9 -39.48 0.75 19.66
CA ILE A 9 -38.01 0.69 19.77
C ILE A 9 -37.50 -0.70 20.17
N PRO A 10 -37.02 -1.51 19.20
CA PRO A 10 -35.63 -1.36 18.75
C PRO A 10 -35.45 -1.65 17.25
N LEU A 11 -35.58 -0.63 16.39
CA LEU A 11 -35.19 -0.75 14.97
C LEU A 11 -33.99 0.15 14.60
N SER A 12 -33.49 0.94 15.54
CA SER A 12 -32.29 1.77 15.36
C SER A 12 -30.97 0.98 15.54
N PHE A 13 -31.02 -0.27 16.01
CA PHE A 13 -29.84 -1.13 16.14
C PHE A 13 -29.57 -2.02 14.92
N LEU A 14 -30.48 -2.09 13.94
CA LEU A 14 -30.29 -2.90 12.72
C LEU A 14 -29.54 -2.16 11.60
N ILE A 15 -29.17 -0.89 11.79
CA ILE A 15 -28.48 -0.09 10.78
C ILE A 15 -26.93 -0.22 10.89
N ILE A 16 -26.39 -0.94 11.90
CA ILE A 16 -24.94 -0.94 12.19
C ILE A 16 -24.22 -2.28 11.87
N LEU A 17 -24.85 -3.29 11.27
CA LEU A 17 -24.15 -4.55 10.98
C LEU A 17 -24.11 -4.90 9.49
N PRO A 18 -23.18 -4.27 8.74
CA PRO A 18 -22.36 -5.00 7.77
C PRO A 18 -20.86 -5.03 8.11
N ALA A 19 -20.38 -4.21 9.06
CA ALA A 19 -18.94 -3.95 9.22
C ALA A 19 -18.09 -5.14 9.72
N MET A 20 -18.68 -6.19 10.29
CA MET A 20 -17.91 -7.33 10.82
C MET A 20 -17.51 -8.36 9.74
N ALA A 21 -18.24 -8.42 8.62
CA ALA A 21 -17.92 -9.35 7.53
C ALA A 21 -16.76 -8.83 6.65
N ASP A 22 -16.66 -7.51 6.47
CA ASP A 22 -15.67 -6.89 5.58
C ASP A 22 -14.26 -6.80 6.17
N ILE A 23 -14.12 -6.84 7.51
CA ILE A 23 -12.80 -6.86 8.18
C ILE A 23 -11.98 -8.11 7.75
N GLY A 24 -12.65 -9.24 7.50
CA GLY A 24 -12.00 -10.47 7.03
C GLY A 24 -11.38 -10.34 5.63
N GLN A 25 -12.01 -9.55 4.75
CA GLN A 25 -11.48 -9.28 3.41
C GLN A 25 -10.25 -8.36 3.48
N VAL A 26 -10.30 -7.29 4.28
CA VAL A 26 -9.17 -6.35 4.46
C VAL A 26 -7.91 -7.07 4.96
N TRP A 27 -8.07 -7.97 5.94
CA TRP A 27 -6.95 -8.75 6.46
C TRP A 27 -6.38 -9.71 5.41
N THR A 28 -7.24 -10.38 4.65
CA THR A 28 -6.82 -11.31 3.58
C THR A 28 -6.06 -10.58 2.47
N ASP A 29 -6.52 -9.40 2.07
CA ASP A 29 -5.84 -8.57 1.07
C ASP A 29 -4.46 -8.13 1.55
N PHE A 30 -4.37 -7.71 2.81
CA PHE A 30 -3.11 -7.33 3.43
C PHE A 30 -2.12 -8.49 3.49
N GLN A 31 -2.57 -9.67 3.94
CA GLN A 31 -1.73 -10.87 3.94
C GLN A 31 -1.23 -11.24 2.54
N SER A 32 -2.09 -11.06 1.53
CA SER A 32 -1.73 -11.31 0.14
C SER A 32 -0.63 -10.36 -0.35
N TYR A 33 -0.70 -9.07 0.02
CA TYR A 33 0.37 -8.10 -0.24
C TYR A 33 1.69 -8.49 0.44
N ALA A 34 1.65 -8.85 1.72
CA ALA A 34 2.84 -9.25 2.46
C ALA A 34 3.48 -10.52 1.86
N THR A 35 2.64 -11.45 1.39
CA THR A 35 3.09 -12.68 0.72
C THR A 35 3.77 -12.39 -0.61
N ASP A 36 3.20 -11.50 -1.44
CA ASP A 36 3.83 -11.09 -2.70
C ASP A 36 5.21 -10.45 -2.46
N LEU A 37 5.34 -9.61 -1.43
CA LEU A 37 6.61 -9.01 -1.05
C LEU A 37 7.64 -10.08 -0.66
N GLN A 38 7.28 -11.02 0.21
CA GLN A 38 8.20 -12.09 0.62
C GLN A 38 8.62 -12.99 -0.55
N ASN A 39 7.67 -13.33 -1.43
CA ASN A 39 7.95 -14.11 -2.63
C ASN A 39 8.90 -13.37 -3.56
N TYR A 40 8.68 -12.07 -3.76
CA TYR A 40 9.59 -11.24 -4.55
C TYR A 40 11.00 -11.28 -3.96
N LEU A 41 11.14 -11.05 -2.65
CA LEU A 41 12.45 -11.05 -1.99
C LEU A 41 13.16 -12.39 -2.20
N ARG A 42 12.52 -13.51 -1.81
CA ARG A 42 13.11 -14.86 -1.94
C ARG A 42 13.59 -15.20 -3.35
N ASN A 43 12.88 -14.72 -4.37
CA ASN A 43 13.20 -15.02 -5.77
C ASN A 43 14.26 -14.10 -6.39
N ASN A 44 14.55 -12.95 -5.78
CA ASN A 44 15.43 -11.93 -6.36
C ASN A 44 16.72 -11.69 -5.58
N LEU A 45 16.92 -12.31 -4.41
CA LEU A 45 18.16 -12.18 -3.62
C LEU A 45 19.40 -12.69 -4.40
N THR A 46 19.27 -13.79 -5.12
CA THR A 46 20.39 -14.45 -5.83
C THR A 46 20.96 -13.64 -6.98
N GLU A 47 20.17 -12.73 -7.57
CA GLU A 47 20.62 -11.97 -8.73
C GLU A 47 21.68 -10.91 -8.38
N THR A 48 21.58 -10.29 -7.19
CA THR A 48 22.42 -9.14 -6.82
C THR A 48 23.28 -9.36 -5.58
N LEU A 49 22.99 -10.37 -4.76
CA LEU A 49 23.61 -10.53 -3.45
C LEU A 49 24.52 -11.76 -3.29
N GLN A 50 24.90 -12.45 -4.37
CA GLN A 50 25.87 -13.54 -4.28
C GLN A 50 27.20 -13.11 -3.66
N PRO A 51 27.76 -13.86 -2.67
CA PRO A 51 27.28 -15.11 -2.05
C PRO A 51 26.54 -14.93 -0.70
N LEU A 52 26.04 -13.72 -0.40
CA LEU A 52 25.42 -13.31 0.86
C LEU A 52 23.91 -13.55 0.91
N GLU A 53 23.32 -14.33 0.01
CA GLU A 53 21.87 -14.50 -0.07
C GLU A 53 21.28 -15.14 1.18
N SER A 54 21.94 -16.18 1.70
CA SER A 54 21.46 -16.90 2.88
C SER A 54 21.48 -16.01 4.12
N GLU A 55 22.53 -15.19 4.25
CA GLU A 55 22.65 -14.22 5.35
C GLU A 55 21.58 -13.14 5.21
N THR A 56 21.41 -12.63 3.98
CA THR A 56 20.41 -11.61 3.67
C THR A 56 18.99 -12.10 3.94
N GLN A 57 18.64 -13.31 3.50
CA GLN A 57 17.33 -13.90 3.78
C GLN A 57 17.11 -14.02 5.29
N SER A 58 18.13 -14.45 6.04
CA SER A 58 18.06 -14.55 7.50
C SER A 58 17.85 -13.20 8.17
N ALA A 59 18.50 -12.14 7.67
CA ALA A 59 18.32 -10.78 8.18
C ALA A 59 16.94 -10.22 7.86
N ILE A 60 16.43 -10.46 6.64
CA ILE A 60 15.07 -10.09 6.25
C ILE A 60 14.06 -10.80 7.15
N ASP A 61 14.20 -12.11 7.34
CA ASP A 61 13.30 -12.91 8.20
C ASP A 61 13.35 -12.44 9.66
N SER A 62 14.55 -12.17 10.19
CA SER A 62 14.75 -11.65 11.56
C SER A 62 14.20 -10.23 11.75
N SER A 63 14.10 -9.46 10.67
CA SER A 63 13.55 -8.09 10.66
C SER A 63 12.05 -8.04 10.33
N THR A 64 11.42 -9.19 10.09
CA THR A 64 10.01 -9.29 9.70
C THR A 64 9.13 -9.34 10.94
N GLY A 65 8.19 -8.39 11.04
CA GLY A 65 7.24 -8.33 12.16
C GLY A 65 6.02 -9.25 11.98
N GLU A 66 5.08 -9.19 12.91
CA GLU A 66 3.84 -10.00 12.91
C GLU A 66 2.97 -9.81 11.66
N LEU A 67 3.12 -8.66 11.00
CA LEU A 67 2.44 -8.32 9.75
C LEU A 67 3.13 -8.88 8.51
N ASN A 68 4.17 -9.71 8.66
CA ASN A 68 4.91 -10.31 7.55
C ASN A 68 5.58 -9.29 6.61
N ILE A 69 5.82 -8.07 7.09
CA ILE A 69 6.55 -7.00 6.39
C ILE A 69 7.92 -6.84 7.04
N PRO A 70 9.03 -6.94 6.27
CA PRO A 70 10.37 -6.69 6.78
C PRO A 70 10.63 -5.21 7.05
N ASN A 71 11.34 -4.92 8.14
CA ASN A 71 11.86 -3.58 8.40
C ASN A 71 13.19 -3.39 7.64
N PRO A 72 13.24 -2.52 6.61
CA PRO A 72 14.44 -2.35 5.78
C PRO A 72 15.64 -1.84 6.58
N ASN A 73 15.42 -0.95 7.55
CA ASN A 73 16.50 -0.41 8.37
C ASN A 73 17.11 -1.48 9.27
N ALA A 74 16.27 -2.31 9.89
CA ALA A 74 16.74 -3.40 10.76
C ALA A 74 17.43 -4.51 9.96
N ALA A 75 16.86 -4.90 8.80
CA ALA A 75 17.50 -5.86 7.90
C ALA A 75 18.88 -5.36 7.45
N GLY A 76 18.96 -4.08 7.06
CA GLY A 76 20.18 -3.44 6.63
C GLY A 76 21.24 -3.32 7.74
N GLU A 77 20.82 -3.11 8.99
CA GLU A 77 21.71 -3.06 10.16
C GLU A 77 22.30 -4.43 10.49
N ILE A 78 21.46 -5.48 10.56
CA ILE A 78 21.89 -6.86 10.82
C ILE A 78 23.00 -7.28 9.83
N ILE A 79 22.77 -7.00 8.54
CA ILE A 79 23.74 -7.37 7.49
C ILE A 79 24.98 -6.52 7.54
N ARG A 80 24.85 -5.22 7.82
CA ARG A 80 26.02 -4.35 7.95
C ARG A 80 26.94 -4.85 9.06
N ASP A 81 26.37 -5.21 10.21
CA ASP A 81 27.13 -5.66 11.37
C ASP A 81 27.73 -7.06 11.15
N GLY A 82 26.99 -7.97 10.51
CA GLY A 82 27.49 -9.30 10.13
C GLY A 82 28.61 -9.26 9.08
N THR A 83 28.43 -8.44 8.03
CA THR A 83 29.41 -8.26 6.94
C THR A 83 30.72 -7.62 7.43
N ILE A 84 30.64 -6.62 8.33
CA ILE A 84 31.83 -6.01 8.92
C ILE A 84 32.69 -7.06 9.64
N TRP A 85 32.07 -8.04 10.30
CA TRP A 85 32.76 -9.09 11.04
C TRP A 85 33.45 -10.10 10.12
N TYR A 86 32.82 -10.47 9.00
CA TYR A 86 33.37 -11.45 8.05
C TYR A 86 34.58 -10.92 7.27
N TYR A 87 34.57 -9.64 6.88
CA TYR A 87 35.59 -9.04 6.01
C TYR A 87 36.67 -8.23 6.75
N THR A 88 36.59 -8.06 8.07
CA THR A 88 37.70 -7.49 8.87
C THR A 88 38.92 -8.42 8.96
N SER A 89 38.78 -9.67 8.55
CA SER A 89 39.84 -10.69 8.56
C SER A 89 40.65 -10.80 7.25
N GLY A 90 40.23 -10.10 6.18
CA GLY A 90 40.73 -10.30 4.82
C GLY A 90 41.64 -9.18 4.32
N ASP A 91 42.94 -9.49 4.29
CA ASP A 91 44.03 -8.90 3.50
C ASP A 91 44.26 -7.37 3.52
N LYS A 92 45.54 -6.97 3.67
CA LYS A 92 46.01 -5.58 3.88
C LYS A 92 45.83 -4.66 2.66
N PHE A 93 45.14 -5.15 1.63
CA PHE A 93 44.91 -4.49 0.36
C PHE A 93 43.44 -4.57 -0.09
N ASP A 94 42.55 -5.17 0.70
CA ASP A 94 41.16 -5.41 0.28
C ASP A 94 40.21 -4.27 0.68
N ASN A 95 39.22 -4.06 -0.18
CA ASN A 95 38.24 -2.97 -0.12
C ASN A 95 37.63 -2.81 1.29
N ASN A 96 37.59 -1.58 1.79
CA ASN A 96 36.99 -1.17 3.06
C ASN A 96 35.68 -1.94 3.35
N SER A 97 35.69 -2.79 4.38
CA SER A 97 34.58 -3.66 4.77
C SER A 97 33.32 -2.87 5.11
N THR A 98 33.46 -1.67 5.67
CA THR A 98 32.35 -0.74 5.92
C THR A 98 31.70 -0.27 4.63
N VAL A 99 32.49 0.02 3.58
CA VAL A 99 31.95 0.40 2.26
C VAL A 99 31.16 -0.77 1.68
N ARG A 100 31.71 -1.99 1.67
CA ARG A 100 31.01 -3.19 1.18
C ARG A 100 29.71 -3.45 1.94
N ALA A 101 29.75 -3.39 3.27
CA ALA A 101 28.59 -3.57 4.13
C ALA A 101 27.47 -2.56 3.82
N ASN A 102 27.83 -1.29 3.55
CA ASN A 102 26.85 -0.27 3.14
C ASN A 102 26.28 -0.54 1.74
N LEU A 103 27.08 -1.01 0.76
CA LEU A 103 26.57 -1.39 -0.57
C LEU A 103 25.52 -2.51 -0.46
N VAL A 104 25.80 -3.54 0.35
CA VAL A 104 24.87 -4.66 0.56
C VAL A 104 23.58 -4.17 1.26
N SER A 105 23.71 -3.33 2.28
CA SER A 105 22.56 -2.72 2.96
C SER A 105 21.68 -1.90 2.00
N ASN A 106 22.29 -1.11 1.12
CA ASN A 106 21.59 -0.34 0.09
C ASN A 106 20.86 -1.25 -0.90
N GLU A 107 21.48 -2.37 -1.30
CA GLU A 107 20.88 -3.34 -2.20
C GLU A 107 19.65 -4.01 -1.58
N ILE A 108 19.71 -4.36 -0.30
CA ILE A 108 18.57 -4.91 0.45
C ILE A 108 17.41 -3.91 0.48
N ASN A 109 17.69 -2.65 0.81
CA ASN A 109 16.69 -1.60 0.81
C ASN A 109 16.04 -1.43 -0.57
N ARG A 110 16.85 -1.53 -1.63
CA ARG A 110 16.39 -1.50 -3.02
C ARG A 110 15.51 -2.71 -3.36
N LEU A 111 15.89 -3.93 -2.95
CA LEU A 111 15.08 -5.13 -3.17
C LEU A 111 13.74 -5.06 -2.43
N ILE A 112 13.73 -4.57 -1.20
CA ILE A 112 12.49 -4.35 -0.42
C ILE A 112 11.61 -3.31 -1.11
N THR A 113 12.19 -2.20 -1.56
CA THR A 113 11.46 -1.14 -2.27
C THR A 113 10.87 -1.65 -3.59
N ARG A 114 11.66 -2.37 -4.39
CA ARG A 114 11.21 -2.98 -5.64
C ARG A 114 10.15 -4.06 -5.40
N GLY A 115 10.30 -4.86 -4.35
CA GLY A 115 9.32 -5.87 -3.96
C GLY A 115 7.99 -5.26 -3.54
N ALA A 116 8.02 -4.17 -2.76
CA ALA A 116 6.81 -3.44 -2.36
C ALA A 116 6.10 -2.85 -3.59
N ALA A 117 6.86 -2.24 -4.51
CA ALA A 117 6.32 -1.74 -5.77
C ALA A 117 5.77 -2.87 -6.64
N SER A 118 6.44 -4.03 -6.71
CA SER A 118 5.97 -5.22 -7.44
C SER A 118 4.71 -5.83 -6.83
N GLY A 119 4.56 -5.82 -5.51
CA GLY A 119 3.34 -6.31 -4.84
C GLY A 119 2.10 -5.46 -5.14
N LEU A 120 2.28 -4.17 -5.40
CA LEU A 120 1.20 -3.26 -5.77
C LEU A 120 0.98 -3.19 -7.29
N LEU A 121 2.05 -2.95 -8.05
CA LEU A 121 2.00 -2.70 -9.49
C LEU A 121 2.16 -3.96 -10.34
N GLY A 122 2.50 -5.11 -9.75
CA GLY A 122 2.56 -6.39 -10.44
C GLY A 122 1.16 -6.94 -10.74
N THR A 123 1.11 -8.01 -11.53
CA THR A 123 -0.15 -8.62 -12.02
C THR A 123 -1.12 -8.95 -10.89
N ASN A 124 -0.65 -9.57 -9.79
CA ASN A 124 -1.49 -9.90 -8.64
C ASN A 124 -2.04 -8.66 -7.92
N GLY A 125 -1.19 -7.64 -7.73
CA GLY A 125 -1.59 -6.37 -7.12
C GLY A 125 -2.63 -5.62 -7.94
N GLN A 126 -2.42 -5.55 -9.26
CA GLN A 126 -3.39 -4.97 -10.20
C GLN A 126 -4.70 -5.76 -10.25
N LEU A 127 -4.64 -7.10 -10.16
CA LEU A 127 -5.84 -7.93 -10.12
C LEU A 127 -6.67 -7.65 -8.86
N ARG A 128 -6.04 -7.63 -7.67
CA ARG A 128 -6.72 -7.28 -6.41
C ARG A 128 -7.35 -5.89 -6.48
N LEU A 129 -6.60 -4.93 -7.02
CA LEU A 129 -7.06 -3.57 -7.21
C LEU A 129 -8.28 -3.51 -8.14
N LYS A 130 -8.22 -4.23 -9.27
CA LYS A 130 -9.34 -4.34 -10.21
C LYS A 130 -10.57 -4.93 -9.53
N THR A 131 -10.44 -6.04 -8.81
CA THR A 131 -11.56 -6.67 -8.10
C THR A 131 -12.22 -5.69 -7.12
N LYS A 132 -11.43 -4.92 -6.37
CA LYS A 132 -11.95 -3.90 -5.44
C LYS A 132 -12.72 -2.78 -6.15
N LEU A 133 -12.23 -2.35 -7.32
CA LEU A 133 -12.91 -1.32 -8.11
C LEU A 133 -14.23 -1.85 -8.70
N GLU A 134 -14.24 -3.07 -9.24
CA GLU A 134 -15.46 -3.72 -9.75
C GLU A 134 -16.50 -3.94 -8.64
N GLU A 135 -16.06 -4.33 -7.43
CA GLU A 135 -16.96 -4.47 -6.28
C GLU A 135 -17.53 -3.13 -5.81
N THR A 136 -16.70 -2.07 -5.84
CA THR A 136 -17.15 -0.71 -5.53
C THR A 136 -18.18 -0.21 -6.55
N GLU A 137 -17.92 -0.43 -7.84
CA GLU A 137 -18.84 -0.08 -8.93
C GLU A 137 -20.17 -0.83 -8.79
N ARG A 138 -20.12 -2.15 -8.60
CA ARG A 138 -21.32 -2.95 -8.36
C ARG A 138 -22.14 -2.46 -7.17
N THR A 139 -21.47 -2.10 -6.07
CA THR A 139 -22.15 -1.56 -4.88
C THR A 139 -22.84 -0.22 -5.18
N LEU A 140 -22.19 0.64 -5.96
CA LEU A 140 -22.77 1.90 -6.41
C LEU A 140 -23.98 1.70 -7.33
N GLU A 141 -23.93 0.72 -8.23
CA GLU A 141 -25.05 0.35 -9.12
C GLU A 141 -26.24 -0.21 -8.33
N GLU A 142 -26.00 -1.12 -7.37
CA GLU A 142 -27.04 -1.70 -6.50
C GLU A 142 -27.76 -0.61 -5.70
N ILE A 143 -27.02 0.37 -5.17
CA ILE A 143 -27.60 1.50 -4.43
C ILE A 143 -28.31 2.48 -5.36
N ALA A 144 -27.80 2.71 -6.57
CA ALA A 144 -28.49 3.52 -7.56
C ALA A 144 -29.85 2.93 -7.92
N LYS A 145 -29.92 1.61 -8.13
CA LYS A 145 -31.16 0.89 -8.39
C LYS A 145 -32.11 0.93 -7.19
N SER A 146 -31.61 0.66 -5.98
CA SER A 146 -32.42 0.73 -4.76
C SER A 146 -32.97 2.14 -4.50
N SER A 147 -32.20 3.18 -4.82
CA SER A 147 -32.66 4.58 -4.76
C SER A 147 -33.76 4.86 -5.77
N GLU A 148 -33.69 4.33 -6.99
CA GLU A 148 -34.71 4.56 -8.02
C GLU A 148 -36.03 3.84 -7.68
N GLU A 149 -35.95 2.61 -7.19
CA GLU A 149 -37.11 1.85 -6.68
C GLU A 149 -37.76 2.56 -5.49
N THR A 150 -36.97 3.07 -4.55
CA THR A 150 -37.49 3.81 -3.38
C THR A 150 -38.08 5.17 -3.77
N ASP A 151 -37.51 5.86 -4.77
CA ASP A 151 -38.04 7.13 -5.29
C ASP A 151 -39.43 6.92 -5.93
N GLN A 152 -39.63 5.83 -6.67
CA GLN A 152 -40.94 5.46 -7.24
C GLN A 152 -41.94 5.09 -6.15
N GLU A 153 -41.56 4.22 -5.21
CA GLU A 153 -42.45 3.75 -4.14
C GLU A 153 -42.88 4.92 -3.22
N SER A 154 -41.97 5.85 -2.93
CA SER A 154 -42.31 7.03 -2.12
C SER A 154 -43.25 8.00 -2.85
N GLN A 155 -43.14 8.15 -4.18
CA GLN A 155 -44.09 8.96 -4.97
C GLN A 155 -45.46 8.29 -5.04
N ASP A 156 -45.51 6.98 -5.29
CA ASP A 156 -46.77 6.22 -5.30
C ASP A 156 -47.48 6.28 -3.93
N LEU A 157 -46.74 6.21 -2.82
CA LEU A 157 -47.30 6.36 -1.48
C LEU A 157 -47.83 7.78 -1.22
N LEU A 158 -47.15 8.82 -1.70
CA LEU A 158 -47.61 10.21 -1.61
C LEU A 158 -48.87 10.43 -2.45
N ASP A 159 -48.90 9.89 -3.67
CA ASP A 159 -50.04 9.99 -4.59
C ASP A 159 -51.24 9.20 -4.06
N GLN A 160 -51.04 8.01 -3.49
CA GLN A 160 -52.10 7.26 -2.81
C GLN A 160 -52.58 7.96 -1.53
N ALA A 161 -51.67 8.51 -0.73
CA ALA A 161 -52.00 9.24 0.49
C ALA A 161 -52.81 10.51 0.19
N THR A 162 -52.52 11.21 -0.92
CA THR A 162 -53.27 12.39 -1.36
C THR A 162 -54.60 12.01 -2.01
N ALA A 163 -54.68 10.91 -2.78
CA ALA A 163 -55.92 10.40 -3.37
C ALA A 163 -56.92 9.86 -2.33
N LEU A 164 -56.44 9.35 -1.19
CA LEU A 164 -57.27 8.90 -0.07
C LEU A 164 -57.79 10.04 0.82
N ILE A 165 -57.56 11.30 0.45
CA ILE A 165 -58.13 12.47 1.10
C ILE A 165 -59.39 12.90 0.32
N PRO A 166 -60.61 12.50 0.74
CA PRO A 166 -61.80 13.20 0.30
C PRO A 166 -61.67 14.69 0.67
N GLU A 167 -62.04 15.59 -0.25
CA GLU A 167 -62.15 17.03 0.02
C GLU A 167 -63.04 17.33 1.25
N ASP A 168 -63.92 16.38 1.61
CA ASP A 168 -64.92 16.46 2.69
C ASP A 168 -64.61 15.61 3.96
N ALA A 169 -63.37 15.11 4.12
CA ALA A 169 -63.03 14.13 5.16
C ALA A 169 -63.04 14.70 6.60
N LYS A 170 -64.04 14.28 7.39
CA LYS A 170 -64.25 14.62 8.81
C LYS A 170 -63.33 13.91 9.81
N ASP A 171 -62.42 13.03 9.38
CA ASP A 171 -61.60 12.23 10.30
C ASP A 171 -60.12 12.65 10.26
N PRO A 172 -59.69 13.60 11.12
CA PRO A 172 -58.34 14.18 11.11
C PRO A 172 -57.23 13.19 11.45
N ILE A 173 -57.56 12.06 12.10
CA ILE A 173 -56.59 11.05 12.53
C ILE A 173 -56.02 10.28 11.34
N ASN A 174 -56.85 9.93 10.34
CA ASN A 174 -56.38 9.22 9.14
C ASN A 174 -55.50 10.13 8.26
N LYS A 175 -55.77 11.43 8.21
CA LYS A 175 -54.89 12.43 7.55
C LYS A 175 -53.51 12.50 8.21
N ILE A 176 -53.46 12.53 9.53
CA ILE A 176 -52.19 12.60 10.28
C ILE A 176 -51.36 11.32 10.08
N LEU A 177 -51.98 10.14 10.15
CA LEU A 177 -51.30 8.86 9.92
C LEU A 177 -50.71 8.73 8.51
N ALA A 178 -51.45 9.15 7.48
CA ALA A 178 -50.95 9.15 6.10
C ALA A 178 -49.75 10.10 5.91
N ILE A 179 -49.81 11.29 6.49
CA ILE A 179 -48.70 12.29 6.44
C ILE A 179 -47.47 11.80 7.22
N LEU A 180 -47.65 11.16 8.38
CA LEU A 180 -46.53 10.60 9.15
C LEU A 180 -45.84 9.43 8.44
N GLY A 181 -46.59 8.55 7.79
CA GLY A 181 -46.04 7.47 6.96
C GLY A 181 -45.26 8.01 5.76
N ALA A 182 -45.81 9.01 5.07
CA ALA A 182 -45.15 9.68 3.95
C ALA A 182 -43.85 10.40 4.39
N ASN A 183 -43.86 11.07 5.55
CA ASN A 183 -42.66 11.72 6.09
C ASN A 183 -41.56 10.70 6.47
N GLN A 184 -41.93 9.49 6.92
CA GLN A 184 -40.94 8.43 7.15
C GLN A 184 -40.32 7.95 5.83
N GLY A 185 -41.10 7.80 4.76
CA GLY A 185 -40.60 7.45 3.42
C GLY A 185 -39.61 8.50 2.87
N ILE A 186 -39.95 9.79 2.99
CA ILE A 186 -39.08 10.90 2.56
C ILE A 186 -37.76 10.92 3.34
N LEU A 187 -37.80 10.68 4.66
CA LEU A 187 -36.58 10.61 5.48
C LEU A 187 -35.70 9.41 5.10
N GLN A 188 -36.30 8.25 4.79
CA GLN A 188 -35.57 7.08 4.31
C GLN A 188 -34.93 7.34 2.94
N GLN A 189 -35.66 7.97 2.03
CA GLN A 189 -35.17 8.39 0.71
C GLN A 189 -33.98 9.36 0.82
N GLN A 190 -34.07 10.34 1.71
CA GLN A 190 -32.97 11.27 1.97
C GLN A 190 -31.75 10.53 2.54
N GLY A 191 -31.96 9.53 3.39
CA GLY A 191 -30.88 8.66 3.90
C GLY A 191 -30.17 7.86 2.80
N ILE A 192 -30.91 7.25 1.87
CA ILE A 192 -30.34 6.50 0.74
C ILE A 192 -29.56 7.44 -0.19
N ARG A 193 -30.08 8.64 -0.46
CA ARG A 193 -29.36 9.65 -1.26
C ARG A 193 -28.05 10.07 -0.62
N ILE A 194 -28.04 10.27 0.70
CA ILE A 194 -26.81 10.58 1.46
C ILE A 194 -25.82 9.42 1.34
N GLN A 195 -26.25 8.18 1.60
CA GLN A 195 -25.38 6.99 1.48
C GLN A 195 -24.78 6.85 0.08
N ARG A 196 -25.58 7.12 -0.97
CA ARG A 196 -25.09 7.10 -2.36
C ARG A 196 -24.01 8.14 -2.59
N GLU A 197 -24.18 9.36 -2.09
CA GLU A 197 -23.20 10.42 -2.25
C GLU A 197 -21.92 10.14 -1.45
N ASP A 198 -22.05 9.64 -0.22
CA ASP A 198 -20.93 9.21 0.62
C ASP A 198 -20.10 8.12 -0.07
N LEU A 199 -20.75 7.16 -0.73
CA LEU A 199 -20.05 6.09 -1.45
C LEU A 199 -19.39 6.57 -2.74
N LYS A 200 -20.00 7.51 -3.48
CA LYS A 200 -19.33 8.13 -4.63
C LYS A 200 -18.07 8.88 -4.19
N ILE A 201 -18.18 9.67 -3.13
CA ILE A 201 -17.05 10.39 -2.54
C ILE A 201 -15.99 9.38 -2.06
N SER A 202 -16.39 8.28 -1.42
CA SER A 202 -15.47 7.23 -0.99
C SER A 202 -14.78 6.54 -2.19
N GLY A 203 -15.51 6.26 -3.26
CA GLY A 203 -14.97 5.69 -4.51
C GLY A 203 -14.01 6.64 -5.22
N GLU A 204 -14.31 7.94 -5.27
CA GLU A 204 -13.40 8.94 -5.82
C GLU A 204 -12.14 9.07 -4.95
N ASN A 205 -12.27 9.10 -3.62
CA ASN A 205 -11.14 9.09 -2.69
C ASN A 205 -10.28 7.83 -2.85
N LEU A 206 -10.90 6.66 -3.05
CA LEU A 206 -10.18 5.42 -3.34
C LEU A 206 -9.37 5.56 -4.62
N SER A 207 -9.98 6.07 -5.70
CA SER A 207 -9.30 6.31 -6.98
C SER A 207 -8.11 7.27 -6.84
N GLN A 208 -8.31 8.41 -6.17
CA GLN A 208 -7.24 9.38 -5.89
C GLN A 208 -6.12 8.77 -5.02
N THR A 209 -6.49 7.95 -4.03
CA THR A 209 -5.54 7.23 -3.16
C THR A 209 -4.72 6.22 -3.96
N ILE A 210 -5.34 5.47 -4.87
CA ILE A 210 -4.67 4.51 -5.76
C ILE A 210 -3.67 5.24 -6.66
N GLN A 211 -4.10 6.33 -7.30
CA GLN A 211 -3.25 7.15 -8.17
C GLN A 211 -2.05 7.72 -7.40
N THR A 212 -2.29 8.23 -6.19
CA THR A 212 -1.24 8.75 -5.31
C THR A 212 -0.25 7.66 -4.92
N ASN A 213 -0.73 6.49 -4.51
CA ASN A 213 0.13 5.35 -4.18
C ASN A 213 0.96 4.88 -5.38
N GLN A 214 0.36 4.83 -6.58
CA GLN A 214 1.07 4.48 -7.79
C GLN A 214 2.18 5.49 -8.11
N PHE A 215 1.91 6.79 -8.01
CA PHE A 215 2.92 7.82 -8.18
C PHE A 215 4.06 7.70 -7.17
N LEU A 216 3.74 7.41 -5.90
CA LEU A 216 4.74 7.16 -4.85
C LEU A 216 5.61 5.95 -5.21
N GLN A 217 5.05 4.85 -5.70
CA GLN A 217 5.85 3.69 -6.09
C GLN A 217 6.74 3.98 -7.30
N TYR A 218 6.25 4.71 -8.31
CA TYR A 218 7.12 5.14 -9.42
C TYR A 218 8.24 6.07 -8.94
N SER A 219 7.94 6.98 -8.02
CA SER A 219 8.94 7.84 -7.41
C SER A 219 9.98 7.02 -6.65
N ASN A 220 9.56 6.06 -5.82
CA ASN A 220 10.46 5.18 -5.08
C ASN A 220 11.35 4.36 -6.01
N LEU A 221 10.81 3.80 -7.09
CA LEU A 221 11.57 3.07 -8.10
C LEU A 221 12.58 3.98 -8.82
N ASN A 222 12.18 5.20 -9.16
CA ASN A 222 13.06 6.18 -9.78
C ASN A 222 14.19 6.60 -8.84
N LEU A 223 13.87 6.93 -7.58
CA LEU A 223 14.86 7.25 -6.54
C LEU A 223 15.82 6.08 -6.30
N THR A 224 15.31 4.86 -6.32
CA THR A 224 16.11 3.64 -6.23
C THR A 224 17.09 3.51 -7.40
N ASN A 225 16.63 3.78 -8.63
CA ASN A 225 17.48 3.74 -9.82
C ASN A 225 18.53 4.88 -9.83
N ILE A 226 18.15 6.08 -9.38
CA ILE A 226 19.08 7.21 -9.22
C ILE A 226 20.15 6.87 -8.16
N SER A 227 19.73 6.30 -7.02
CA SER A 227 20.64 5.86 -5.96
C SER A 227 21.68 4.87 -6.50
N GLN A 228 21.22 3.85 -7.24
CA GLN A 228 22.09 2.89 -7.92
C GLN A 228 23.07 3.59 -8.89
N GLN A 229 22.58 4.49 -9.75
CA GLN A 229 23.41 5.20 -10.72
C GLN A 229 24.49 6.07 -10.05
N VAL A 230 24.12 6.76 -8.96
CA VAL A 230 25.05 7.58 -8.17
C VAL A 230 26.11 6.71 -7.50
N GLU A 231 25.72 5.56 -6.95
CA GLU A 231 26.62 4.60 -6.33
C GLU A 231 27.63 4.00 -7.32
N GLU A 232 27.17 3.62 -8.51
CA GLU A 232 28.00 3.15 -9.61
C GLU A 232 28.98 4.23 -10.09
N ASN A 233 28.51 5.49 -10.24
CA ASN A 233 29.37 6.62 -10.60
C ASN A 233 30.45 6.87 -9.54
N ASN A 234 30.08 6.86 -8.26
CA ASN A 234 31.01 7.01 -7.16
C ASN A 234 32.04 5.88 -7.11
N ARG A 235 31.64 4.64 -7.40
CA ARG A 235 32.54 3.49 -7.51
C ARG A 235 33.53 3.68 -8.67
N ALA A 236 33.06 4.09 -9.85
CA ALA A 236 33.91 4.35 -11.01
C ALA A 236 34.98 5.41 -10.69
N ARG A 237 34.58 6.54 -10.08
CA ARG A 237 35.51 7.60 -9.64
C ARG A 237 36.57 7.09 -8.66
N ARG A 238 36.20 6.22 -7.72
CA ARG A 238 37.19 5.63 -6.78
C ARG A 238 38.22 4.77 -7.50
N VAL A 239 37.79 3.98 -8.48
CA VAL A 239 38.68 3.12 -9.28
C VAL A 239 39.60 3.96 -10.17
N ASP A 240 39.07 5.00 -10.81
CA ASP A 240 39.85 5.92 -11.65
C ASP A 240 40.92 6.64 -10.83
N ASN A 241 40.54 7.20 -9.67
CA ASN A 241 41.47 7.87 -8.76
C ASN A 241 42.56 6.91 -8.25
N SER A 242 42.21 5.68 -7.90
CA SER A 242 43.18 4.67 -7.47
C SER A 242 44.12 4.28 -8.61
N THR A 243 43.61 4.14 -9.83
CA THR A 243 44.41 3.81 -11.01
C THR A 243 45.38 4.94 -11.34
N GLU A 244 44.93 6.20 -11.24
CA GLU A 244 45.77 7.37 -11.41
C GLU A 244 46.86 7.44 -10.35
N ALA A 245 46.53 7.25 -9.06
CA ALA A 245 47.50 7.18 -7.98
C ALA A 245 48.54 6.06 -8.19
N SER A 246 48.12 4.87 -8.62
CA SER A 246 49.05 3.77 -8.94
C SER A 246 49.96 4.09 -10.12
N ARG A 247 49.45 4.76 -11.17
CA ARG A 247 50.27 5.23 -12.30
C ARG A 247 51.31 6.26 -11.84
N LEU A 248 50.91 7.18 -10.97
CA LEU A 248 51.82 8.17 -10.36
C LEU A 248 52.91 7.48 -9.53
N LEU A 249 52.53 6.58 -8.61
CA LEU A 249 53.49 5.83 -7.79
C LEU A 249 54.46 5.01 -8.64
N ARG A 250 53.98 4.36 -9.70
CA ARG A 250 54.83 3.60 -10.63
C ARG A 250 55.79 4.51 -11.40
N ASN A 251 55.32 5.66 -11.87
CA ASN A 251 56.19 6.61 -12.57
C ASN A 251 57.24 7.19 -11.61
N THR A 252 56.86 7.56 -10.38
CA THR A 252 57.79 8.04 -9.36
C THR A 252 58.82 6.98 -8.98
N SER A 253 58.41 5.72 -8.81
CA SER A 253 59.35 4.64 -8.48
C SER A 253 60.31 4.32 -9.61
N GLN A 254 59.86 4.41 -10.87
CA GLN A 254 60.74 4.30 -12.04
C GLN A 254 61.72 5.46 -12.13
N VAL A 255 61.26 6.70 -11.91
CA VAL A 255 62.12 7.89 -11.90
C VAL A 255 63.17 7.80 -10.79
N ASP A 256 62.80 7.38 -9.59
CA ASP A 256 63.76 7.16 -8.49
C ASP A 256 64.77 6.05 -8.83
N LEU A 257 64.32 4.92 -9.40
CA LEU A 257 65.19 3.80 -9.77
C LEU A 257 66.20 4.19 -10.87
N PHE A 258 65.76 4.91 -11.90
CA PHE A 258 66.64 5.35 -12.99
C PHE A 258 67.48 6.58 -12.61
N GLY A 259 66.98 7.45 -11.73
CA GLY A 259 67.71 8.62 -11.24
C GLY A 259 68.96 8.24 -10.43
N ARG A 260 68.87 7.20 -9.59
CA ARG A 260 70.00 6.71 -8.79
C ARG A 260 71.11 6.04 -9.62
N ALA A 261 70.85 5.62 -10.86
CA ALA A 261 71.86 5.03 -11.72
C ALA A 261 72.90 6.04 -12.26
N PHE A 262 72.65 7.35 -12.11
CA PHE A 262 73.55 8.43 -12.53
C PHE A 262 74.36 9.06 -11.37
N GLU A 263 74.24 8.56 -10.14
CA GLU A 263 74.98 9.04 -8.95
C GLU A 263 76.19 8.16 -8.56
N GLN A 264 76.80 7.42 -9.50
CA GLN A 264 78.11 6.79 -9.32
C GLN A 264 79.20 7.49 -10.13
#